data_AF-A0A127SQW3-F1
#
_entry.id   AF-A0A127SQW3-F1
#
_cell.length_a   1.000
_cell.length_b   1.000
_cell.length_c   1.000
_cell.angle_alpha   90.00
_cell.angle_beta   90.00
_cell.angle_gamma   90.00
#
_symmetry.space_group_name_H-M   'P 1'
#
loop_
_entity.id
_entity.type
_entity.pdbx_description
1 polymer ?
#
loop_
_entity_poly.entity_id
_entity_poly.type
_entity_poly.pdbx_seq_one_letter_code
_entity_poly.pdbx_strand_id
1 'polypeptide(L)' 'MNKKRLALCKPDVAVIHPGPMNRGIEIGYDVAYDESSWIQEEVRNGVAVRMALEYLTLTEGKDIDALN' A
#
# COMPACT_ATOMS: atom_id res chain seq x y z
N MET A 1 -0.77 -14.74 -6.76
CA MET A 1 -0.01 -15.11 -5.55
C MET A 1 -0.81 -16.13 -4.74
N ASN A 2 -0.18 -17.18 -4.18
CA ASN A 2 -0.82 -18.17 -3.30
C ASN A 2 0.15 -18.56 -2.16
N LYS A 3 -0.32 -19.26 -1.12
CA LYS A 3 0.53 -19.61 0.04
C LYS A 3 1.80 -20.37 -0.29
N LYS A 4 1.77 -21.29 -1.27
CA LYS A 4 2.96 -22.05 -1.69
C LYS A 4 4.04 -21.13 -2.28
N ARG A 5 3.64 -20.14 -3.09
CA ARG A 5 4.56 -19.16 -3.66
C ARG A 5 5.04 -18.17 -2.62
N LEU A 6 4.16 -17.73 -1.71
CA LEU A 6 4.52 -16.83 -0.61
C LEU A 6 5.57 -17.47 0.32
N ALA A 7 5.50 -18.78 0.56
CA ALA A 7 6.48 -19.51 1.36
C ALA A 7 7.91 -19.54 0.76
N LEU A 8 8.06 -19.18 -0.52
CA LEU A 8 9.38 -19.05 -1.18
C LEU A 8 9.96 -17.64 -1.07
N CYS A 9 9.16 -16.67 -0.62
CA CYS A 9 9.60 -15.30 -0.39
C CYS A 9 10.38 -15.19 0.93
N LYS A 10 11.00 -14.02 1.16
CA LYS A 10 11.59 -13.73 2.46
C LYS A 10 10.51 -13.76 3.56
N PRO A 11 10.85 -14.17 4.80
CA PRO A 11 9.87 -14.28 5.89
C PRO A 11 9.18 -12.95 6.26
N ASP A 12 9.82 -11.82 5.99
CA ASP A 12 9.41 -10.46 6.33
C ASP A 12 8.84 -9.67 5.14
N VAL A 13 8.43 -10.38 4.07
CA VAL A 13 7.89 -9.73 2.88
C VAL A 13 6.53 -9.08 3.17
N ALA A 14 6.30 -7.90 2.58
CA ALA A 14 4.98 -7.29 2.50
C ALA A 14 4.32 -7.64 1.16
N VAL A 15 3.10 -8.16 1.22
CA VAL A 15 2.25 -8.39 0.05
C VAL A 15 1.40 -7.13 -0.18
N ILE A 16 1.61 -6.49 -1.33
CA ILE A 16 0.86 -5.30 -1.77
C ILE A 16 0.06 -5.60 -3.04
N HIS A 17 -1.07 -4.90 -3.22
CA HIS A 17 -1.88 -4.99 -4.43
C HIS A 17 -2.84 -3.79 -4.50
N PRO A 18 -2.76 -2.94 -5.54
CA PRO A 18 -3.73 -1.86 -5.69
C PRO A 18 -5.13 -2.44 -5.90
N GLY A 19 -6.15 -1.81 -5.30
CA GLY A 19 -7.54 -2.26 -5.45
C GLY A 19 -8.14 -1.94 -6.83
N PRO A 20 -9.22 -2.64 -7.23
CA PRO A 20 -9.85 -3.78 -6.56
C PRO A 20 -9.11 -5.11 -6.83
N MET A 21 -9.08 -5.99 -5.82
CA MET A 21 -8.44 -7.32 -5.95
C MET A 21 -9.40 -8.39 -6.48
N ASN A 22 -8.96 -9.14 -7.50
CA ASN A 22 -9.60 -10.35 -8.01
C ASN A 22 -9.14 -11.59 -7.22
N ARG A 23 -9.75 -11.79 -6.05
CA ARG A 23 -9.46 -12.93 -5.16
C ARG A 23 -9.81 -14.25 -5.84
N GLY A 24 -8.95 -15.24 -5.66
CA GLY A 24 -9.05 -16.54 -6.33
C GLY A 24 -8.49 -16.57 -7.76
N ILE A 25 -8.16 -15.41 -8.34
CA ILE A 25 -7.56 -15.30 -9.68
C ILE A 25 -6.11 -14.82 -9.55
N GLU A 26 -5.91 -13.56 -9.17
CA GLU A 26 -4.57 -12.95 -9.09
C GLU A 26 -3.96 -13.09 -7.68
N ILE A 27 -4.79 -13.18 -6.64
CA ILE A 27 -4.38 -13.38 -5.25
C ILE A 27 -5.28 -14.40 -4.55
N GLY A 28 -4.68 -15.36 -3.87
CA GLY A 28 -5.41 -16.31 -3.04
C GLY A 28 -6.08 -15.63 -1.85
N TYR A 29 -7.25 -16.11 -1.45
CA TYR A 29 -7.97 -15.59 -0.28
C TYR A 29 -7.12 -15.68 1.00
N ASP A 30 -6.36 -16.76 1.13
CA ASP A 30 -5.39 -17.05 2.19
C ASP A 30 -4.19 -16.10 2.23
N VAL A 31 -3.85 -15.48 1.10
CA VAL A 31 -2.77 -14.49 1.02
C VAL A 31 -3.29 -13.08 1.21
N ALA A 32 -4.47 -12.76 0.66
CA ALA A 32 -5.04 -11.42 0.72
C ALA A 32 -5.29 -10.93 2.16
N TYR A 33 -5.48 -11.85 3.11
CA TYR A 33 -5.76 -11.57 4.52
C TYR A 33 -4.72 -12.18 5.48
N ASP A 34 -3.54 -12.49 4.96
CA ASP A 34 -2.43 -13.00 5.77
C ASP A 34 -1.79 -11.89 6.61
N GLU A 35 -1.00 -12.25 7.63
CA GLU A 35 -0.19 -11.31 8.40
C GLU A 35 0.79 -10.51 7.52
N SER A 36 1.29 -11.12 6.43
CA SER A 36 2.14 -10.43 5.45
C SER A 36 1.38 -9.46 4.53
N SER A 37 0.04 -9.39 4.62
CA SER A 37 -0.78 -8.55 3.74
C SER A 37 -0.78 -7.08 4.17
N TRP A 38 -0.22 -6.23 3.31
CA TRP A 38 -0.15 -4.78 3.48
C TRP A 38 -1.12 -4.04 2.57
N ILE A 39 -2.05 -4.76 1.95
CA ILE A 39 -2.94 -4.23 0.91
C ILE A 39 -3.84 -3.12 1.45
N GLN A 40 -4.39 -3.31 2.65
CA GLN A 40 -5.23 -2.29 3.28
C GLN A 40 -4.43 -1.07 3.74
N GLU A 41 -3.20 -1.29 4.24
CA GLU A 41 -2.32 -0.19 4.63
C GLU A 41 -1.86 0.61 3.41
N GLU A 42 -1.58 -0.03 2.28
CA GLU A 42 -1.26 0.63 1.01
C GLU A 42 -2.41 1.54 0.54
N VAL A 43 -3.64 1.02 0.51
CA VAL A 43 -4.83 1.81 0.13
C VAL A 43 -5.07 2.97 1.12
N ARG A 44 -4.94 2.72 2.43
CA ARG A 44 -5.07 3.76 3.47
C ARG A 44 -4.02 4.85 3.30
N ASN A 45 -2.76 4.48 3.09
CA ASN A 45 -1.65 5.42 2.91
C ASN A 45 -1.86 6.32 1.69
N GLY A 46 -2.61 5.88 0.69
CA GLY A 46 -3.02 6.71 -0.44
C GLY A 46 -3.72 8.01 -0.05
N VAL A 47 -4.44 8.05 1.09
CA VAL A 47 -5.05 9.30 1.60
C VAL A 47 -3.98 10.29 2.01
N ALA A 48 -3.01 9.86 2.82
CA ALA A 48 -1.93 10.73 3.28
C ALA A 48 -1.09 11.27 2.11
N VAL A 49 -0.79 10.41 1.12
CA VAL A 49 -0.05 10.82 -0.08
C VAL A 49 -0.82 11.87 -0.88
N ARG A 50 -2.12 11.67 -1.12
CA ARG A 50 -2.94 12.65 -1.85
C ARG A 50 -3.08 13.96 -1.09
N MET A 51 -3.29 13.91 0.23
CA MET A 51 -3.36 15.11 1.07
C MET A 51 -2.05 15.91 1.02
N ALA A 52 -0.90 15.22 1.05
CA ALA A 52 0.40 15.89 0.93
C ALA A 52 0.56 16.57 -0.45
N LEU A 53 0.16 15.89 -1.52
CA LEU A 53 0.18 16.44 -2.88
C LEU A 53 -0.76 17.64 -3.03
N GLU A 54 -1.99 17.54 -2.51
CA GLU A 54 -2.98 18.62 -2.52
C GLU A 54 -2.49 19.82 -1.71
N TYR A 55 -1.92 19.60 -0.53
CA TYR A 55 -1.33 20.65 0.29
C TYR A 55 -0.24 21.40 -0.47
N LEU A 56 0.76 20.69 -0.99
CA LEU A 56 1.86 21.29 -1.76
C LEU A 56 1.35 22.07 -2.97
N THR A 57 0.36 21.52 -3.67
CA THR A 57 -0.20 22.14 -4.88
C THR A 57 -0.99 23.41 -4.56
N LEU A 58 -1.75 23.42 -3.46
CA LEU A 58 -2.63 24.53 -3.09
C LEU A 58 -1.92 25.64 -2.32
N THR A 59 -0.85 25.33 -1.59
CA THR A 59 -0.09 26.31 -0.79
C THR A 59 1.24 26.73 -1.42
N GLU A 60 1.58 26.16 -2.57
CA GLU A 60 2.90 26.29 -3.22
C GLU A 60 4.07 25.81 -2.34
N GLY A 61 3.79 25.06 -1.27
CA GLY A 61 4.82 24.56 -0.35
C GLY A 61 5.45 25.63 0.56
N LYS A 62 4.94 26.88 0.55
CA LYS A 62 5.53 28.03 1.28
C LYS A 62 5.74 27.78 2.77
N ASP A 63 4.83 27.05 3.40
CA ASP A 63 4.91 26.72 4.82
C ASP A 63 6.02 25.69 5.14
N ILE A 64 6.40 24.84 4.17
CA ILE A 64 7.49 23.86 4.31
C ILE A 64 8.85 24.55 4.12
N ASP A 65 8.94 25.48 3.17
CA ASP A 65 10.15 26.27 2.96
C ASP A 65 10.50 27.15 4.17
N ALA A 66 9.49 27.57 4.96
CA ALA A 66 9.69 28.35 6.18
C ALA A 66 10.21 27.54 7.39
N LEU A 67 10.20 26.20 7.30
CA LEU A 67 10.63 25.29 8.37
C LEU A 67 12.06 24.75 8.17
N ASN A 68 12.68 25.01 7.02
CA ASN A 68 14.06 24.64 6.69
C ASN A 68 14.98 25.87 6.72
#